data_AF-A0A5S9MH29-F1
#
_entry.id   AF-A0A5S9MH29-F1
#
_cell.length_a   1.000
_cell.length_b   1.000
_cell.length_c   1.000
_cell.angle_alpha   90.00
_cell.angle_beta   90.00
_cell.angle_gamma   90.00
#
_symmetry.space_group_name_H-M   'P 1'
#
loop_
_entity.id
_entity.type
_entity.pdbx_description
1 polymer ?
#
loop_
_entity_poly.entity_id
_entity_poly.type
_entity_poly.pdbx_seq_one_letter_code
_entity_poly.pdbx_strand_id
1 'polypeptide(L)'
;MGMMHPMNQQNDTRQHDKQQEVYQVSTMTSLLEAVYDGDFSLAHIPEHGDFGIGTFNQLDGELIGFDGAFYRLRSDGTATPVTNQDYSPFCSLAFF
;
A
#
# COMPACT_ATOMS: atom_id res chain seq x y z
N MET A 1 17.55 -44.18 26.98
CA MET A 1 17.22 -43.97 25.55
C MET A 1 16.04 -43.01 25.48
N GLY A 2 16.30 -41.70 25.41
CA GLY A 2 15.26 -40.68 25.24
C GLY A 2 15.39 -40.10 23.85
N MET A 3 14.34 -40.18 23.04
CA MET A 3 14.32 -39.68 21.66
C MET A 3 14.30 -38.15 21.66
N MET A 4 15.27 -37.53 20.98
CA MET A 4 15.22 -36.12 20.59
C MET A 4 14.12 -35.92 19.54
N HIS A 5 13.06 -35.20 19.91
CA HIS A 5 12.19 -34.55 18.94
C HIS A 5 12.88 -33.28 18.43
N PRO A 6 13.06 -33.07 17.12
CA PRO A 6 13.50 -31.78 16.60
C PRO A 6 12.33 -30.76 16.65
N MET A 7 12.62 -29.56 17.18
CA MET A 7 11.74 -28.39 17.08
C MET A 7 11.69 -27.90 15.63
N ASN A 8 10.48 -27.62 15.15
CA ASN A 8 10.21 -27.00 13.86
C ASN A 8 10.46 -25.48 13.93
N GLN A 9 11.55 -24.99 13.34
CA GLN A 9 12.00 -23.58 13.36
C GLN A 9 11.62 -22.76 12.11
N GLN A 10 10.60 -23.14 11.33
CA GLN A 10 10.38 -22.53 10.00
C GLN A 10 9.37 -21.36 9.93
N ASN A 11 8.89 -20.80 11.04
CA ASN A 11 7.78 -19.83 10.98
C ASN A 11 8.07 -18.39 11.44
N ASP A 12 9.28 -18.07 11.93
CA ASP A 12 9.56 -16.76 12.57
C ASP A 12 10.10 -15.68 11.61
N THR A 13 10.65 -16.04 10.45
CA THR A 13 11.35 -15.09 9.58
C THR A 13 10.45 -14.21 8.71
N ARG A 14 9.18 -14.60 8.47
CA ARG A 14 8.30 -13.92 7.48
C ARG A 14 7.56 -12.71 8.02
N GLN A 15 7.41 -12.56 9.33
CA GLN A 15 6.70 -11.41 9.92
C GLN A 15 7.62 -10.18 10.10
N HIS A 16 8.94 -10.39 10.24
CA HIS A 16 9.90 -9.31 10.40
C HIS A 16 10.22 -8.56 9.09
N ASP A 17 10.10 -9.21 7.93
CA ASP A 17 10.47 -8.63 6.63
C ASP A 17 9.51 -7.51 6.18
N LYS A 18 8.21 -7.65 6.44
CA LYS A 18 7.19 -6.68 5.99
C LYS A 18 7.38 -5.26 6.53
N GLN A 19 8.01 -5.09 7.69
CA GLN A 19 8.29 -3.77 8.27
C GLN A 19 9.47 -3.05 7.58
N GLN A 20 10.19 -3.72 6.68
CA GLN A 20 11.35 -3.19 5.96
C GLN A 20 11.14 -3.24 4.43
N GLU A 21 9.89 -3.33 3.99
CA GLU A 21 9.52 -3.40 2.59
C GLU A 21 8.68 -2.18 2.18
N VAL A 22 8.94 -1.67 0.98
CA VAL A 22 8.05 -0.73 0.31
C VAL A 22 7.30 -1.49 -0.78
N TYR A 23 5.98 -1.53 -0.64
CA TYR A 23 5.10 -2.05 -1.67
C TYR A 23 4.71 -0.91 -2.63
N GLN A 24 5.10 -1.03 -3.89
CA GLN A 24 4.78 -0.02 -4.90
C GLN A 24 3.92 -0.62 -6.01
N VAL A 25 2.83 0.09 -6.31
CA VAL A 25 1.98 -0.19 -7.48
C VAL A 25 2.49 0.64 -8.64
N SER A 26 2.77 -0.02 -9.76
CA SER A 26 3.29 0.61 -11.00
C SER A 26 4.65 1.30 -10.79
N THR A 27 5.03 2.18 -11.73
CA THR A 27 6.27 2.97 -11.69
C THR A 27 5.98 4.45 -11.88
N MET A 28 6.85 5.31 -11.32
CA MET A 28 6.75 6.75 -11.54
C MET A 28 6.90 7.11 -13.02
N THR A 29 7.71 6.37 -13.78
CA THR A 29 7.84 6.57 -15.23
C THR A 29 6.52 6.35 -15.96
N SER A 30 5.78 5.28 -15.64
CA SER A 30 4.45 5.02 -16.23
C SER A 30 3.48 6.16 -15.97
N LEU A 31 3.50 6.71 -14.75
CA LEU A 31 2.68 7.87 -14.41
C LEU A 31 3.09 9.11 -15.23
N LEU A 32 4.39 9.40 -15.37
CA LEU A 32 4.89 10.50 -16.21
C LEU A 32 4.57 10.33 -17.70
N GLU A 33 4.46 9.10 -18.17
CA GLU A 33 4.03 8.73 -19.52
C GLU A 33 2.50 8.74 -19.71
N ALA A 34 1.77 9.33 -18.75
CA ALA A 34 0.32 9.50 -18.77
C ALA A 34 -0.52 8.22 -18.62
N VAL A 35 0.03 7.18 -18.00
CA VAL A 35 -0.76 6.01 -17.58
C VAL A 35 -1.49 6.34 -16.27
N TYR A 36 -2.64 6.97 -16.38
CA TYR A 36 -3.42 7.47 -15.23
C TYR A 36 -4.57 6.58 -14.78
N ASP A 37 -4.85 5.48 -15.47
CA ASP A 37 -5.87 4.51 -15.08
C ASP A 37 -5.20 3.18 -14.73
N GLY A 38 -5.14 2.86 -13.43
CA GLY A 38 -4.69 1.57 -12.90
C GLY A 38 -5.83 0.69 -12.43
N ASP A 39 -5.52 -0.57 -12.18
CA ASP A 39 -6.43 -1.62 -11.71
C ASP A 39 -6.25 -1.99 -10.23
N PHE A 40 -5.28 -1.36 -9.53
CA PHE A 40 -5.09 -1.58 -8.11
C PHE A 40 -6.21 -0.93 -7.30
N SER A 41 -7.07 -1.76 -6.72
CA SER A 41 -8.10 -1.32 -5.77
C SER A 41 -7.46 -0.93 -4.44
N LEU A 42 -7.76 0.28 -3.97
CA LEU A 42 -7.29 0.75 -2.67
C LEU A 42 -7.92 0.02 -1.48
N ALA A 43 -8.92 -0.84 -1.71
CA ALA A 43 -9.42 -1.77 -0.70
C ALA A 43 -8.34 -2.76 -0.20
N HIS A 44 -7.28 -2.98 -0.99
CA HIS A 44 -6.17 -3.88 -0.63
C HIS A 44 -5.05 -3.20 0.18
N ILE A 45 -5.14 -1.89 0.47
CA ILE A 45 -4.13 -1.18 1.28
C ILE A 45 -3.77 -1.94 2.58
N PRO A 46 -4.73 -2.46 3.38
CA PRO A 46 -4.42 -3.13 4.65
C PRO A 46 -3.52 -4.38 4.50
N GLU A 47 -3.38 -4.93 3.30
CA GLU A 47 -2.50 -6.08 3.02
C GLU A 47 -1.03 -5.66 2.85
N HIS A 48 -0.80 -4.38 2.52
CA HIS A 48 0.46 -3.83 2.01
C HIS A 48 1.04 -2.70 2.87
N GLY A 49 0.26 -2.03 3.71
CA GLY A 49 0.78 -1.03 4.63
C GLY A 49 -0.26 -0.28 5.47
N ASP A 50 0.23 0.51 6.41
CA ASP A 50 -0.53 1.44 7.27
C ASP A 50 -0.09 2.91 7.09
N PHE A 51 0.94 3.13 6.27
CA PHE A 51 1.43 4.43 5.83
C PHE A 51 1.67 4.43 4.32
N GLY A 52 1.48 5.57 3.66
CA GLY A 52 1.83 5.69 2.24
C GLY A 52 1.36 6.95 1.55
N ILE A 53 1.73 7.04 0.27
CA ILE A 53 1.37 8.15 -0.63
C ILE A 53 1.05 7.63 -2.03
N GLY A 54 0.37 8.43 -2.83
CA GLY A 54 0.08 8.10 -4.24
C GLY A 54 -0.92 9.06 -4.85
N THR A 55 -1.59 8.61 -5.90
CA THR A 55 -2.68 9.34 -6.56
C THR A 55 -3.85 8.40 -6.85
N PHE A 56 -4.97 8.95 -7.31
CA PHE A 56 -6.11 8.19 -7.80
C PHE A 56 -6.13 8.14 -9.33
N ASN A 57 -6.98 7.27 -9.88
CA ASN A 57 -7.20 7.24 -11.32
C ASN A 57 -7.59 8.63 -11.84
N GLN A 58 -7.19 8.92 -13.08
CA GLN A 58 -7.35 10.25 -13.72
C GLN A 58 -6.63 11.40 -13.01
N LEU A 59 -5.67 11.10 -12.12
CA LEU A 59 -5.03 12.09 -11.26
C LEU A 59 -6.04 12.88 -10.40
N ASP A 60 -7.15 12.24 -9.99
CA ASP A 60 -8.15 12.86 -9.10
C ASP A 60 -7.63 12.97 -7.65
N GLY A 61 -6.69 13.88 -7.46
CA GLY A 61 -6.14 14.22 -6.15
C GLY A 61 -5.06 13.26 -5.66
N GLU A 62 -4.58 13.57 -4.46
CA GLU A 62 -3.44 12.90 -3.83
C GLU A 62 -3.94 11.90 -2.78
N LEU A 63 -3.34 10.71 -2.75
CA LEU A 63 -3.51 9.74 -1.69
C LEU A 63 -2.48 10.03 -0.60
N ILE A 64 -2.93 10.16 0.64
CA ILE A 64 -2.08 10.19 1.82
C ILE A 64 -2.62 9.22 2.87
N GLY A 65 -1.72 8.46 3.49
CA GLY A 65 -2.05 7.51 4.54
C GLY A 65 -1.11 7.59 5.72
N PHE A 66 -1.67 7.56 6.92
CA PHE A 66 -0.94 7.53 8.19
C PHE A 66 -1.82 6.92 9.28
N ASP A 67 -1.22 6.25 10.26
CA ASP A 67 -1.90 5.58 11.36
C ASP A 67 -3.02 4.63 10.90
N GLY A 68 -2.84 3.97 9.75
CA GLY A 68 -3.82 3.06 9.15
C GLY A 68 -5.04 3.74 8.53
N ALA A 69 -5.10 5.07 8.50
CA ALA A 69 -6.17 5.84 7.85
C ALA A 69 -5.66 6.50 6.56
N PHE A 70 -6.47 6.42 5.50
CA PHE A 70 -6.11 6.91 4.17
C PHE A 70 -7.15 7.89 3.63
N TYR A 71 -6.67 8.94 2.97
CA TYR A 71 -7.47 10.07 2.51
C TYR A 71 -7.11 10.48 1.08
N ARG A 72 -8.10 10.96 0.35
CA ARG A 72 -7.96 11.71 -0.90
C ARG A 72 -7.96 13.19 -0.62
N LEU A 73 -6.89 13.88 -1.00
CA LEU A 73 -6.79 15.33 -0.96
C LEU A 73 -6.99 15.89 -2.37
N ARG A 74 -7.93 16.82 -2.53
CA ARG A 74 -8.20 17.48 -3.81
C ARG A 74 -7.68 18.91 -3.86
N SER A 75 -7.59 19.44 -5.08
CA SER A 75 -7.12 20.80 -5.36
C SER A 75 -8.01 21.90 -4.76
N ASP A 76 -9.25 21.59 -4.42
CA ASP A 76 -10.16 22.48 -3.69
C ASP A 76 -9.90 22.52 -2.18
N GLY A 77 -8.92 21.74 -1.69
CA GLY A 77 -8.56 21.62 -0.28
C GLY A 77 -9.41 20.62 0.50
N THR A 78 -10.34 19.91 -0.14
CA THR A 78 -11.12 18.86 0.52
C THR A 78 -10.27 17.62 0.76
N ALA A 79 -10.45 17.02 1.95
CA ALA A 79 -9.89 15.73 2.30
C ALA A 79 -11.02 14.76 2.63
N THR A 80 -11.13 13.66 1.87
CA THR A 80 -12.19 12.65 2.05
C THR A 80 -11.56 11.27 2.30
N PRO A 81 -12.13 10.41 3.15
CA PRO A 81 -11.63 9.06 3.32
C PRO A 81 -11.59 8.28 1.99
N VAL A 82 -10.61 7.40 1.85
CA VAL A 82 -10.60 6.41 0.76
C VAL A 82 -11.79 5.47 0.89
N THR A 83 -12.36 5.09 -0.24
CA THR A 83 -13.45 4.13 -0.35
C THR A 83 -13.00 2.88 -1.09
N ASN A 84 -13.72 1.77 -0.90
CA ASN A 84 -13.42 0.51 -1.59
C ASN A 84 -13.65 0.56 -3.11
N GLN A 85 -14.23 1.65 -3.63
CA GLN A 85 -14.44 1.87 -5.06
C GLN A 85 -13.28 2.65 -5.70
N ASP A 86 -12.29 3.06 -4.90
CA ASP A 86 -11.18 3.85 -5.38
C ASP A 86 -10.06 2.96 -5.92
N TYR A 87 -9.46 3.44 -7.01
CA TYR A 87 -8.35 2.79 -7.69
C TYR A 87 -7.19 3.76 -7.83
N SER A 88 -5.99 3.19 -7.87
CA SER A 88 -4.75 3.95 -7.99
C SER A 88 -3.93 3.46 -9.19
N PRO A 89 -3.43 4.38 -10.04
CA PRO A 89 -2.45 4.06 -11.05
C PRO A 89 -1.03 4.01 -10.48
N PHE A 90 -0.83 4.57 -9.29
CA PHE A 90 0.45 4.63 -8.60
C PHE A 90 0.25 4.93 -7.09
N CYS A 91 0.77 4.04 -6.25
CA CYS A 91 0.92 4.28 -4.82
C CYS A 91 2.15 3.54 -4.28
N SER A 92 2.66 4.05 -3.16
CA SER A 92 3.76 3.46 -2.39
C SER A 92 3.30 3.33 -0.95
N LEU A 93 3.33 2.09 -0.44
CA LEU A 93 2.82 1.69 0.87
C LEU A 93 3.91 0.97 1.66
N ALA A 94 3.84 1.06 2.97
CA ALA A 94 4.70 0.31 3.89
C ALA A 94 4.02 0.17 5.25
N PHE A 95 4.52 -0.77 6.06
CA PHE A 95 4.16 -0.89 7.48
C PHE A 95 5.18 -0.11 8.32
N PHE A 96 4.73 0.83 9.13
CA PHE A 96 5.56 1.73 9.96
C PHE A 96 5.36 1.56 11.48
#